data_AF-T1FBS7-F1
#
_entry.id   AF-T1FBS7-F1
#
_cell.length_a   1.000
_cell.length_b   1.000
_cell.length_c   1.000
_cell.angle_alpha   90.00
_cell.angle_beta   90.00
_cell.angle_gamma   90.00
#
_symmetry.space_group_name_H-M   'P 1'
#
loop_
_entity.id
_entity.type
_entity.pdbx_description
1 polymer ?
#
loop_
_entity_poly.entity_id
_entity_poly.type
_entity_poly.pdbx_seq_one_letter_code
_entity_poly.pdbx_strand_id
1 'polypeptide(L)'
;MSSSNAGGCGRELCGCEWLRTLTLRMRETRDQIDAKLKQQSVEIKQTSDLIDAKIERMSGQINAKIEQQSGLEQKLSCKVDKFKQELEETKWWRYEILVNALNLRYGEEHMKQIYRSELQNRMQQHGESIQLLAQDIEQLTLLSYPTYDPQHRKETALETFVKAVRDLDLRQTLILVDKRNFKDAVAYSLQSAKQALKTDVKLRQICEECSCQKLILEQKGQDYGAPKCWNCEEKGHLRPDCKQRPRNNYCRHCAAT
;
A
#
# COMPACT_ATOMS: atom_id res chain seq x y z
N MET A 1 37.78 -152.87 13.50
CA MET A 1 38.24 -152.30 12.22
C MET A 1 37.60 -150.92 12.12
N SER A 2 38.20 -149.92 12.76
CA SER A 2 39.16 -148.96 12.18
C SER A 2 38.48 -147.95 11.25
N SER A 3 38.28 -146.73 11.72
CA SER A 3 39.16 -145.61 11.35
C SER A 3 38.71 -144.27 11.96
N SER A 4 39.70 -143.57 12.48
CA SER A 4 39.69 -142.26 13.11
C SER A 4 39.44 -141.10 12.15
N ASN A 5 38.90 -139.99 12.67
CA ASN A 5 39.41 -138.62 12.46
C ASN A 5 38.59 -137.68 13.37
N ALA A 6 39.16 -137.09 14.43
CA ALA A 6 40.02 -135.92 14.44
C ALA A 6 39.30 -134.61 14.05
N GLY A 7 39.41 -133.62 14.93
CA GLY A 7 38.97 -132.24 14.70
C GLY A 7 37.74 -131.91 15.52
N GLY A 8 37.75 -130.94 16.43
CA GLY A 8 38.71 -129.88 16.63
C GLY A 8 38.00 -128.81 17.46
N CYS A 9 38.79 -128.15 18.29
CA CYS A 9 38.43 -127.03 19.16
C CYS A 9 37.50 -126.01 18.47
N GLY A 10 36.50 -125.48 19.17
CA GLY A 10 35.61 -124.49 18.57
C GLY A 10 34.62 -123.86 19.53
N ARG A 11 35.08 -123.24 20.64
CA ARG A 11 34.18 -122.47 21.51
C ARG A 11 34.72 -121.14 22.07
N GLU A 12 35.75 -120.55 21.45
CA GLU A 12 36.28 -119.23 21.87
C GLU A 12 36.46 -118.18 20.74
N LEU A 13 35.98 -118.42 19.51
CA LEU A 13 36.15 -117.50 18.36
C LEU A 13 34.89 -116.71 17.95
N CYS A 14 33.87 -116.57 18.80
CA CYS A 14 32.61 -115.91 18.40
C CYS A 14 32.55 -114.39 18.70
N GLY A 15 33.39 -113.87 19.61
CA GLY A 15 33.34 -112.46 20.02
C GLY A 15 34.06 -111.49 19.07
N CYS A 16 35.21 -111.89 18.51
CA CYS A 16 36.07 -111.01 17.71
C CYS A 16 35.50 -110.69 16.31
N GLU A 17 34.84 -111.65 15.66
CA GLU A 17 34.19 -111.42 14.36
C GLU A 17 32.92 -110.57 14.50
N TRP A 18 32.14 -110.78 15.57
CA TRP A 18 30.97 -109.97 15.85
C TRP A 18 31.33 -108.50 16.08
N LEU A 19 32.40 -108.23 16.84
CA LEU A 19 32.93 -106.89 17.05
C LEU A 19 33.45 -106.24 15.77
N ARG A 20 34.10 -107.00 14.88
CA ARG A 20 34.54 -106.48 13.56
C ARG A 20 33.37 -106.09 12.68
N THR A 21 32.37 -106.95 12.57
CA THR A 21 31.15 -106.69 11.78
C THR A 21 30.37 -105.50 12.35
N LEU A 22 30.24 -105.41 13.67
CA LEU A 22 29.62 -104.26 14.35
C LEU A 22 30.38 -102.96 14.07
N THR A 23 31.71 -102.99 14.12
CA THR A 23 32.56 -101.81 13.85
C THR A 23 32.46 -101.37 12.39
N LEU A 24 32.41 -102.30 11.44
CA LEU A 24 32.21 -102.00 10.02
C LEU A 24 30.83 -101.38 9.78
N ARG A 25 29.78 -101.95 10.36
CA ARG A 25 28.42 -101.41 10.27
C ARG A 25 28.31 -100.02 10.89
N MET A 26 28.95 -99.79 12.04
CA MET A 26 29.03 -98.47 12.67
C MET A 26 29.75 -97.45 11.77
N ARG A 27 30.85 -97.85 11.12
CA ARG A 27 31.58 -97.00 10.16
C ARG A 27 30.71 -96.66 8.95
N GLU A 28 30.06 -97.66 8.36
CA GLU A 28 29.17 -97.46 7.22
C GLU A 28 27.98 -96.56 7.56
N THR A 29 27.38 -96.72 8.75
CA THR A 29 26.32 -95.79 9.20
C THR A 29 26.84 -94.37 9.43
N ARG A 30 28.07 -94.21 9.93
CA ARG A 30 28.69 -92.89 10.10
C ARG A 30 28.93 -92.23 8.75
N ASP A 31 29.49 -92.97 7.80
CA ASP A 31 29.77 -92.46 6.45
C ASP A 31 28.46 -92.08 5.73
N GLN A 32 27.38 -92.85 5.92
CA GLN A 32 26.04 -92.50 5.43
C GLN A 32 25.46 -91.23 6.08
N ILE A 33 25.65 -91.06 7.38
CA ILE A 33 25.24 -89.84 8.10
C ILE A 33 26.05 -88.64 7.60
N ASP A 34 27.38 -88.79 7.47
CA ASP A 34 28.27 -87.73 7.00
C ASP A 34 27.95 -87.33 5.55
N ALA A 35 27.61 -88.28 4.69
CA ALA A 35 27.15 -88.00 3.32
C ALA A 35 25.83 -87.21 3.32
N LYS A 36 24.86 -87.60 4.14
CA LYS A 36 23.58 -86.88 4.28
C LYS A 36 23.76 -85.47 4.83
N LEU A 37 24.61 -85.29 5.83
CA LEU A 37 24.94 -83.98 6.40
C LEU A 37 25.61 -83.08 5.36
N LYS A 38 26.54 -83.61 4.57
CA LYS A 38 27.17 -82.87 3.46
C LYS A 38 26.15 -82.46 2.41
N GLN A 39 25.26 -83.37 2.00
CA GLN A 39 24.21 -83.07 1.04
C GLN A 39 23.27 -81.97 1.56
N GLN A 40 22.76 -82.12 2.78
CA GLN A 40 21.92 -81.10 3.41
C GLN A 40 22.64 -79.75 3.53
N SER A 41 23.94 -79.75 3.83
CA SER A 41 24.72 -78.51 3.89
C SER A 41 24.78 -77.80 2.53
N VAL A 42 24.91 -78.55 1.43
CA VAL A 42 24.92 -77.98 0.08
C VAL A 42 23.54 -77.41 -0.28
N GLU A 43 22.46 -78.15 0.01
CA GLU A 43 21.09 -77.68 -0.23
C GLU A 43 20.78 -76.40 0.56
N ILE A 44 21.16 -76.34 1.84
CA ILE A 44 21.01 -75.13 2.66
C ILE A 44 21.76 -73.95 2.05
N LYS A 45 23.03 -74.15 1.64
CA LYS A 45 23.82 -73.09 0.99
C LYS A 45 23.15 -72.57 -0.27
N GLN A 46 22.70 -73.47 -1.15
CA GLN A 46 21.99 -73.08 -2.38
C GLN A 46 20.72 -72.29 -2.09
N THR A 47 19.95 -72.69 -1.07
CA THR A 47 18.75 -71.93 -0.67
C THR A 47 19.10 -70.57 -0.07
N SER A 48 20.19 -70.47 0.70
CA SER A 48 20.70 -69.21 1.24
C SER A 48 21.08 -68.26 0.11
N ASP A 49 21.90 -68.72 -0.84
CA ASP A 49 22.35 -67.91 -1.98
C ASP A 49 21.15 -67.42 -2.82
N LEU A 50 20.12 -68.25 -2.99
CA LEU A 50 18.89 -67.87 -3.69
C LEU A 50 18.10 -66.81 -2.92
N ILE A 51 18.01 -66.92 -1.60
CA ILE A 51 17.36 -65.93 -0.74
C ILE A 51 18.13 -64.61 -0.81
N ASP A 52 19.45 -64.63 -0.70
CA ASP A 52 20.31 -63.46 -0.77
C ASP A 52 20.17 -62.76 -2.13
N ALA A 53 20.19 -63.51 -3.24
CA ALA A 53 19.95 -62.96 -4.57
C ALA A 53 18.55 -62.34 -4.71
N LYS A 54 17.54 -62.89 -4.02
CA LYS A 54 16.18 -62.33 -4.02
C LYS A 54 16.10 -61.06 -3.17
N ILE A 55 16.78 -61.01 -2.03
CA ILE A 55 16.90 -59.82 -1.18
C ILE A 55 17.54 -58.69 -1.98
N GLU A 56 18.69 -58.93 -2.61
CA GLU A 56 19.39 -57.93 -3.41
C GLU A 56 18.52 -57.40 -4.56
N ARG A 57 17.78 -58.28 -5.25
CA ARG A 57 16.84 -57.86 -6.29
C ARG A 57 15.72 -56.98 -5.75
N MET A 58 15.12 -57.35 -4.61
CA MET A 58 14.05 -56.56 -4.00
C MET A 58 14.57 -55.21 -3.48
N SER A 59 15.73 -55.19 -2.85
CA SER A 59 16.40 -53.97 -2.39
C SER A 59 16.67 -53.01 -3.54
N GLY A 60 17.17 -53.51 -4.68
CA GLY A 60 17.35 -52.70 -5.89
C GLY A 60 16.04 -52.11 -6.42
N GLN A 61 14.95 -52.88 -6.42
CA GLN A 61 13.64 -52.38 -6.84
C GLN A 61 13.05 -51.33 -5.89
N ILE A 62 13.25 -51.50 -4.58
CA ILE A 62 12.81 -50.54 -3.57
C ILE A 62 13.58 -49.23 -3.74
N ASN A 63 14.91 -49.29 -3.86
CA ASN A 63 15.76 -48.11 -4.03
C ASN A 63 15.39 -47.32 -5.29
N ALA A 64 15.18 -47.99 -6.42
CA ALA A 64 14.76 -47.33 -7.66
C ALA A 64 13.40 -46.61 -7.52
N LYS A 65 12.45 -47.18 -6.76
CA LYS A 65 11.17 -46.52 -6.47
C LYS A 65 11.33 -45.30 -5.56
N ILE A 66 12.20 -45.40 -4.55
CA ILE A 66 12.51 -44.27 -3.65
C ILE A 66 13.11 -43.11 -4.45
N GLU A 67 14.08 -43.38 -5.33
CA GLU A 67 14.69 -42.37 -6.19
C GLU A 67 13.69 -41.72 -7.15
N GLN A 68 12.76 -42.52 -7.71
CA GLN A 68 11.71 -41.98 -8.56
C GLN A 68 10.76 -41.06 -7.78
N GLN A 69 10.38 -41.45 -6.55
CA GLN A 69 9.49 -40.66 -5.70
C GLN A 69 10.16 -39.35 -5.26
N SER A 70 11.41 -39.41 -4.81
CA SER A 70 12.15 -38.21 -4.39
C SER A 70 12.33 -37.22 -5.55
N GLY A 71 12.53 -37.72 -6.77
CA GLY A 71 12.58 -36.88 -7.98
C GLY A 71 11.25 -36.17 -8.31
N LEU A 72 10.10 -36.79 -8.01
CA LEU A 72 8.79 -36.15 -8.16
C LEU A 72 8.55 -35.09 -7.09
N GLU A 73 8.90 -35.39 -5.83
CA GLU A 73 8.78 -34.45 -4.72
C GLU A 73 9.64 -33.20 -4.95
N GLN A 74 10.89 -33.37 -5.40
CA GLN A 74 11.76 -32.25 -5.74
C GLN A 74 11.20 -31.39 -6.87
N LYS A 75 10.64 -32.01 -7.93
CA LYS A 75 9.97 -31.28 -9.01
C LYS A 75 8.76 -30.50 -8.53
N LEU A 76 7.99 -31.07 -7.60
CA LEU A 76 6.84 -30.39 -7.01
C LEU A 76 7.29 -29.20 -6.15
N SER A 77 8.32 -29.40 -5.31
CA SER A 77 8.91 -28.32 -4.50
C SER A 77 9.36 -27.16 -5.36
N CYS A 78 10.15 -27.41 -6.41
CA CYS A 78 10.61 -26.34 -7.31
C CYS A 78 9.47 -25.59 -7.99
N LYS A 79 8.35 -26.27 -8.31
CA LYS A 79 7.15 -25.59 -8.86
C LYS A 79 6.49 -24.71 -7.82
N VAL A 80 6.33 -25.21 -6.59
CA VAL A 80 5.76 -24.43 -5.48
C VAL A 80 6.60 -23.18 -5.21
N ASP A 81 7.93 -23.29 -5.22
CA ASP A 81 8.82 -22.15 -4.98
C ASP A 81 8.73 -21.09 -6.09
N LYS A 82 8.63 -21.51 -7.37
CA LYS A 82 8.37 -20.61 -8.49
C LYS A 82 7.04 -19.87 -8.34
N PHE A 83 5.97 -20.59 -8.02
CA PHE A 83 4.65 -19.98 -7.79
C PHE A 83 4.66 -19.00 -6.62
N LYS A 84 5.39 -19.30 -5.54
CA LYS A 84 5.56 -18.38 -4.42
C LYS A 84 6.25 -17.09 -4.85
N GLN A 85 7.36 -17.19 -5.59
CA GLN A 85 8.09 -16.02 -6.11
C GLN A 85 7.20 -15.17 -7.01
N GLU A 86 6.48 -15.79 -7.96
CA GLU A 86 5.53 -15.08 -8.84
C GLU A 86 4.43 -14.34 -8.06
N LEU A 87 3.92 -14.94 -6.98
CA LEU A 87 2.89 -14.33 -6.13
C LEU A 87 3.43 -13.18 -5.27
N GLU A 88 4.64 -13.31 -4.72
CA GLU A 88 5.26 -12.24 -3.93
C GLU A 88 5.61 -11.03 -4.81
N GLU A 89 6.17 -11.26 -6.00
CA GLU A 89 6.54 -10.20 -6.94
C GLU A 89 5.31 -9.48 -7.52
N THR A 90 4.15 -10.11 -7.66
CA THR A 90 2.99 -9.47 -8.32
C THR A 90 2.04 -8.77 -7.35
N LYS A 91 1.97 -9.24 -6.09
CA LYS A 91 0.98 -8.75 -5.13
C LYS A 91 1.45 -7.52 -4.35
N TRP A 92 2.73 -7.47 -4.00
CA TRP A 92 3.24 -6.46 -3.07
C TRP A 92 3.30 -5.06 -3.71
N TRP A 93 3.77 -4.97 -4.96
CA TRP A 93 3.85 -3.68 -5.66
C TRP A 93 2.48 -3.04 -5.92
N ARG A 94 1.42 -3.81 -6.19
CA ARG A 94 0.12 -3.22 -6.51
C ARG A 94 -0.60 -2.61 -5.31
N TYR A 95 -0.56 -3.30 -4.17
CA TYR A 95 -1.24 -2.82 -2.97
C TYR A 95 -0.49 -1.66 -2.32
N GLU A 96 0.82 -1.79 -2.13
CA GLU A 96 1.60 -0.73 -1.46
C GLU A 96 1.66 0.55 -2.29
N ILE A 97 1.81 0.46 -3.61
CA ILE A 97 1.79 1.64 -4.48
C ILE A 97 0.43 2.33 -4.39
N LEU A 98 -0.68 1.58 -4.35
CA LEU A 98 -2.01 2.15 -4.22
C LEU A 98 -2.20 2.83 -2.86
N VAL A 99 -1.84 2.16 -1.77
CA VAL A 99 -1.94 2.71 -0.41
C VAL A 99 -1.07 3.96 -0.27
N ASN A 100 0.16 3.93 -0.77
CA ASN A 100 1.05 5.10 -0.73
C ASN A 100 0.53 6.25 -1.59
N ALA A 101 0.01 5.98 -2.79
CA ALA A 101 -0.62 7.02 -3.62
C ALA A 101 -1.87 7.62 -2.95
N LEU A 102 -2.69 6.79 -2.29
CA LEU A 102 -3.84 7.25 -1.53
C LEU A 102 -3.44 8.06 -0.31
N ASN A 103 -2.43 7.62 0.45
CA ASN A 103 -1.92 8.36 1.61
C ASN A 103 -1.23 9.68 1.21
N LEU A 104 -0.53 9.71 0.08
CA LEU A 104 0.07 10.96 -0.41
C LEU A 104 -1.02 11.97 -0.81
N ARG A 105 -2.11 11.50 -1.44
CA ARG A 105 -3.17 12.37 -1.95
C ARG A 105 -4.23 12.72 -0.91
N TYR A 106 -4.58 11.80 -0.03
CA TYR A 106 -5.70 11.89 0.92
C TYR A 106 -5.28 11.67 2.38
N GLY A 107 -4.00 11.46 2.64
CA GLY A 107 -3.51 11.23 4.00
C GLY A 107 -3.81 12.42 4.89
N GLU A 108 -4.15 12.11 6.14
CA GLU A 108 -4.64 13.10 7.11
C GLU A 108 -3.65 14.25 7.32
N GLU A 109 -2.34 13.97 7.32
CA GLU A 109 -1.32 15.00 7.54
C GLU A 109 -1.26 16.03 6.40
N HIS A 110 -1.31 15.56 5.15
CA HIS A 110 -1.32 16.47 4.00
C HIS A 110 -2.64 17.27 3.94
N MET A 111 -3.77 16.63 4.24
CA MET A 111 -5.07 17.30 4.31
C MET A 111 -5.11 18.36 5.41
N LYS A 112 -4.58 18.08 6.61
CA LYS A 112 -4.44 19.07 7.69
C LYS A 112 -3.62 20.29 7.24
N GLN A 113 -2.55 20.08 6.47
CA GLN A 113 -1.74 21.18 5.94
C GLN A 113 -2.49 22.03 4.90
N ILE A 114 -3.25 21.39 4.00
CA ILE A 114 -4.08 22.10 3.02
C ILE A 114 -5.10 22.98 3.75
N TYR A 115 -5.86 22.40 4.70
CA TYR A 115 -6.85 23.17 5.45
C TYR A 115 -6.24 24.31 6.25
N ARG A 116 -5.04 24.13 6.83
CA ARG A 116 -4.32 25.23 7.50
C ARG A 116 -3.98 26.35 6.55
N SER A 117 -3.52 26.01 5.33
CA SER A 117 -3.23 27.00 4.29
C SER A 117 -4.50 27.72 3.83
N GLU A 118 -5.60 27.00 3.62
CA GLU A 118 -6.90 27.59 3.27
C GLU A 118 -7.42 28.51 4.36
N LEU A 119 -7.33 28.09 5.63
CA LEU A 119 -7.72 28.89 6.79
C LEU A 119 -6.88 30.18 6.88
N GLN A 120 -5.55 30.08 6.71
CA GLN A 120 -4.65 31.26 6.76
C GLN A 120 -4.92 32.26 5.63
N ASN A 121 -5.26 31.76 4.44
CA ASN A 121 -5.53 32.59 3.26
C ASN A 121 -7.00 32.99 3.15
N ARG A 122 -7.84 32.63 4.13
CA ARG A 122 -9.27 32.88 4.07
C ARG A 122 -9.56 34.37 4.19
N MET A 123 -10.18 34.92 3.15
CA MET A 123 -10.65 36.31 3.10
C MET A 123 -12.10 36.33 2.62
N GLN A 124 -12.91 37.26 3.16
CA GLN A 124 -14.30 37.45 2.76
C GLN A 124 -14.39 37.79 1.26
N GLN A 125 -15.26 37.10 0.52
CA GLN A 125 -15.50 37.32 -0.91
C GLN A 125 -16.45 38.48 -1.19
N HIS A 126 -16.47 38.96 -2.44
CA HIS A 126 -17.40 40.03 -2.85
C HIS A 126 -18.83 39.51 -2.74
N GLY A 127 -19.68 40.18 -1.94
CA GLY A 127 -21.08 39.78 -1.74
C GLY A 127 -21.27 38.56 -0.81
N GLU A 128 -20.20 38.04 -0.20
CA GLU A 128 -20.32 36.97 0.79
C GLU A 128 -20.88 37.50 2.12
N SER A 129 -21.87 36.80 2.66
CA SER A 129 -22.44 37.15 3.96
C SER A 129 -21.48 36.82 5.09
N ILE A 130 -21.49 37.64 6.15
CA ILE A 130 -20.66 37.45 7.34
C ILE A 130 -20.94 36.09 8.01
N GLN A 131 -22.16 35.57 7.90
CA GLN A 131 -22.55 34.27 8.45
C GLN A 131 -21.86 33.13 7.70
N LEU A 132 -21.81 33.20 6.37
CA LEU A 132 -21.17 32.18 5.55
C LEU A 132 -19.66 32.16 5.80
N LEU A 133 -19.03 33.34 5.87
CA LEU A 133 -17.63 33.49 6.25
C LEU A 133 -17.35 32.85 7.61
N ALA A 134 -18.17 33.14 8.61
CA ALA A 134 -18.00 32.60 9.96
C ALA A 134 -18.13 31.06 9.99
N GLN A 135 -19.15 30.52 9.33
CA GLN A 135 -19.37 29.08 9.25
C GLN A 135 -18.19 28.37 8.60
N ASP A 136 -17.68 28.92 7.50
CA ASP A 136 -16.55 28.35 6.75
C ASP A 136 -15.26 28.38 7.57
N ILE A 137 -14.99 29.49 8.28
CA ILE A 137 -13.83 29.59 9.19
C ILE A 137 -13.95 28.58 10.34
N GLU A 138 -15.13 28.39 10.93
CA GLU A 138 -15.34 27.40 11.99
C GLU A 138 -15.07 25.97 11.48
N GLN A 139 -15.57 25.63 10.28
CA GLN A 139 -15.33 24.35 9.64
C GLN A 139 -13.85 24.13 9.30
N LEU A 140 -13.21 25.08 8.63
CA LEU A 140 -11.78 25.01 8.30
C LEU A 140 -10.90 24.87 9.54
N THR A 141 -11.27 25.52 10.65
CA THR A 141 -10.55 25.41 11.91
C THR A 141 -10.67 24.01 12.51
N LEU A 142 -11.86 23.40 12.47
CA LEU A 142 -12.07 22.02 12.92
C LEU A 142 -11.25 21.01 12.09
N LEU A 143 -11.19 21.21 10.77
CA LEU A 143 -10.45 20.34 9.85
C LEU A 143 -8.93 20.51 9.97
N SER A 144 -8.47 21.74 10.23
CA SER A 144 -7.05 22.08 10.39
C SER A 144 -6.45 21.56 11.70
N TYR A 145 -7.24 21.56 12.77
CA TYR A 145 -6.76 21.26 14.13
C TYR A 145 -7.68 20.28 14.89
N PRO A 146 -7.94 19.07 14.36
CA PRO A 146 -8.90 18.13 14.96
C PRO A 146 -8.49 17.64 16.36
N THR A 147 -7.18 17.54 16.64
CA THR A 147 -6.62 17.04 17.90
C THR A 147 -6.36 18.11 18.95
N TYR A 148 -6.54 19.39 18.61
CA TYR A 148 -6.22 20.51 19.51
C TYR A 148 -7.37 20.83 20.46
N ASP A 149 -7.03 21.46 21.58
CA ASP A 149 -7.99 21.89 22.58
C ASP A 149 -9.10 22.79 21.97
N PRO A 150 -10.37 22.64 22.39
CA PRO A 150 -11.46 23.48 21.89
C PRO A 150 -11.23 24.98 22.07
N GLN A 151 -10.51 25.41 23.11
CA GLN A 151 -10.19 26.81 23.35
C GLN A 151 -9.23 27.35 22.29
N HIS A 152 -8.15 26.60 22.00
CA HIS A 152 -7.21 26.97 20.94
C HIS A 152 -7.89 27.10 19.58
N ARG A 153 -8.84 26.20 19.27
CA ARG A 153 -9.64 26.30 18.04
C ARG A 153 -10.50 27.56 18.02
N LYS A 154 -11.16 27.91 19.11
CA LYS A 154 -11.98 29.15 19.19
C LYS A 154 -11.14 30.40 19.02
N GLU A 155 -9.96 30.45 19.62
CA GLU A 155 -9.00 31.55 19.50
C GLU A 155 -8.50 31.67 18.06
N THR A 156 -8.09 30.56 17.45
CA THR A 156 -7.66 30.53 16.04
C THR A 156 -8.78 30.99 15.10
N ALA A 157 -10.01 30.52 15.31
CA ALA A 157 -11.16 30.93 14.50
C ALA A 157 -11.47 32.43 14.64
N LEU A 158 -11.37 32.97 15.87
CA LEU A 158 -11.53 34.40 16.14
C LEU A 158 -10.46 35.23 15.43
N GLU A 159 -9.19 34.88 15.59
CA GLU A 159 -8.09 35.61 14.96
C GLU A 159 -8.20 35.61 13.43
N THR A 160 -8.49 34.44 12.85
CA THR A 160 -8.69 34.31 11.40
C THR A 160 -9.90 35.10 10.94
N PHE A 161 -11.02 35.08 11.67
CA PHE A 161 -12.22 35.85 11.30
C PHE A 161 -11.97 37.35 11.29
N VAL A 162 -11.31 37.89 12.32
CA VAL A 162 -10.98 39.32 12.35
C VAL A 162 -10.08 39.69 11.16
N LYS A 163 -9.11 38.85 10.81
CA LYS A 163 -8.25 39.09 9.63
C LYS A 163 -9.01 38.97 8.30
N ALA A 164 -9.93 38.02 8.21
CA ALA A 164 -10.67 37.68 6.99
C ALA A 164 -11.76 38.70 6.61
N VAL A 165 -12.30 39.46 7.58
CA VAL A 165 -13.30 40.50 7.31
C VAL A 165 -12.72 41.57 6.39
N ARG A 166 -13.45 41.86 5.31
CA ARG A 166 -13.00 42.79 4.27
C ARG A 166 -13.23 44.25 4.63
N ASP A 167 -14.34 44.54 5.27
CA ASP A 167 -14.68 45.90 5.70
C ASP A 167 -13.65 46.35 6.75
N LEU A 168 -12.87 47.37 6.39
CA LEU A 168 -11.76 47.85 7.20
C LEU A 168 -12.25 48.47 8.52
N ASP A 169 -13.36 49.20 8.49
CA ASP A 169 -13.92 49.87 9.65
C ASP A 169 -14.49 48.82 10.61
N LEU A 170 -15.20 47.82 10.07
CA LEU A 170 -15.68 46.70 10.86
C LEU A 170 -14.51 45.90 11.47
N ARG A 171 -13.46 45.63 10.70
CA ARG A 171 -12.28 44.94 11.20
C ARG A 171 -11.58 45.71 12.33
N GLN A 172 -11.40 47.02 12.18
CA GLN A 172 -10.80 47.87 13.22
C GLN A 172 -11.65 47.90 14.48
N THR A 173 -12.97 48.00 14.36
CA THR A 173 -13.86 47.94 15.55
C THR A 173 -13.77 46.59 16.25
N LEU A 174 -13.69 45.48 15.53
CA LEU A 174 -13.50 44.16 16.14
C LEU A 174 -12.18 44.06 16.93
N ILE A 175 -11.10 44.65 16.43
CA ILE A 175 -9.81 44.71 17.11
C ILE A 175 -9.89 45.57 18.38
N LEU A 176 -10.57 46.72 18.32
CA LEU A 176 -10.68 47.66 19.45
C LEU A 176 -11.60 47.18 20.56
N VAL A 177 -12.66 46.42 20.22
CA VAL A 177 -13.69 46.02 21.18
C VAL A 177 -13.28 44.79 22.02
N ASP A 178 -12.10 44.23 21.79
CA ASP A 178 -11.57 43.01 22.46
C ASP A 178 -12.66 41.94 22.68
N LYS A 179 -13.26 41.49 21.57
CA LYS A 179 -14.24 40.41 21.60
C LYS A 179 -13.52 39.11 21.92
N ARG A 180 -13.54 38.70 23.19
CA ARG A 180 -12.87 37.47 23.68
C ARG A 180 -13.36 36.17 23.05
N ASN A 181 -14.55 36.17 22.43
CA ASN A 181 -15.17 34.97 21.86
C ASN A 181 -15.49 35.14 20.37
N PHE A 182 -15.24 34.09 19.60
CA PHE A 182 -15.61 33.99 18.18
C PHE A 182 -17.10 34.31 17.92
N LYS A 183 -18.01 33.71 18.71
CA LYS A 183 -19.46 33.92 18.54
C LYS A 183 -19.89 35.38 18.76
N ASP A 184 -19.27 36.05 19.73
CA ASP A 184 -19.59 37.44 20.05
C ASP A 184 -19.10 38.39 18.95
N ALA A 185 -17.94 38.10 18.36
CA ALA A 185 -17.42 38.81 17.20
C ALA A 185 -18.35 38.67 15.99
N VAL A 186 -18.84 37.45 15.71
CA VAL A 186 -19.77 37.20 14.60
C VAL A 186 -21.10 37.91 14.83
N ALA A 187 -21.66 37.85 16.04
CA ALA A 187 -22.92 38.51 16.37
C ALA A 187 -22.84 40.03 16.20
N TYR A 188 -21.75 40.65 16.67
CA TYR A 188 -21.49 42.07 16.49
C TYR A 188 -21.38 42.44 15.01
N SER A 189 -20.57 41.72 14.24
CA SER A 189 -20.41 41.95 12.80
C SER A 189 -21.73 41.89 12.05
N LEU A 190 -22.60 40.95 12.41
CA LEU A 190 -23.92 40.82 11.82
C LEU A 190 -24.85 42.00 12.18
N GLN A 191 -24.76 42.49 13.41
CA GLN A 191 -25.51 43.67 13.85
C GLN A 191 -25.04 44.94 13.12
N SER A 192 -23.73 45.13 13.00
CA SER A 192 -23.13 46.25 12.29
C SER A 192 -23.52 46.26 10.82
N ALA A 193 -23.48 45.09 10.14
CA ALA A 193 -23.94 44.98 8.76
C ALA A 193 -25.44 45.31 8.60
N LYS A 194 -26.29 44.89 9.54
CA LYS A 194 -27.72 45.27 9.55
C LYS A 194 -27.92 46.76 9.75
N GLN A 195 -27.10 47.41 10.59
CA GLN A 195 -27.16 48.85 10.79
C GLN A 195 -26.69 49.61 9.54
N ALA A 196 -25.61 49.16 8.89
CA ALA A 196 -25.10 49.73 7.64
C ALA A 196 -26.15 49.68 6.52
N LEU A 197 -26.89 48.57 6.39
CA LEU A 197 -28.01 48.46 5.45
C LEU A 197 -29.13 49.45 5.78
N LYS A 198 -29.48 49.61 7.07
CA LYS A 198 -30.51 50.58 7.49
C LYS A 198 -30.09 52.02 7.22
N THR A 199 -28.81 52.35 7.43
CA THR A 199 -28.29 53.69 7.13
C THR A 199 -28.21 53.95 5.63
N ASP A 200 -27.82 52.97 4.81
CA ASP A 200 -27.83 53.10 3.34
C ASP A 200 -29.25 53.32 2.80
N VAL A 201 -30.23 52.55 3.28
CA VAL A 201 -31.65 52.73 2.94
C VAL A 201 -32.13 54.12 3.37
N LYS A 202 -31.78 54.56 4.59
CA LYS A 202 -32.16 55.89 5.08
C LYS A 202 -31.50 57.01 4.27
N LEU A 203 -30.24 56.86 3.87
CA LEU A 203 -29.55 57.83 3.00
C LEU A 203 -30.18 57.89 1.61
N ARG A 204 -30.59 56.75 1.03
CA ARG A 204 -31.35 56.71 -0.22
C ARG A 204 -32.70 57.42 -0.10
N GLN A 205 -33.42 57.20 1.00
CA GLN A 205 -34.72 57.81 1.26
C GLN A 205 -34.63 59.33 1.53
N ILE A 206 -33.56 59.79 2.21
CA ILE A 206 -33.27 61.22 2.34
C ILE A 206 -32.94 61.85 0.98
N CYS A 207 -32.35 61.09 0.05
CA CYS A 207 -32.06 61.57 -1.31
C CYS A 207 -33.32 61.67 -2.20
N GLU A 208 -34.40 60.94 -1.88
CA GLU A 208 -35.72 61.07 -2.52
C GLU A 208 -36.49 62.32 -2.04
N GLU A 209 -36.25 62.76 -0.80
CA GLU A 209 -36.92 63.94 -0.21
C GLU A 209 -36.05 65.22 -0.25
N CYS A 210 -34.78 65.13 -0.65
CA CYS A 210 -33.88 66.28 -0.75
C CYS A 210 -34.03 67.01 -2.09
N SER A 211 -34.25 68.33 -2.04
CA SER A 211 -34.17 69.25 -3.19
C SER A 211 -32.84 69.22 -3.97
N CYS A 212 -31.82 68.52 -3.46
CA CYS A 212 -30.51 68.37 -4.10
C CYS A 212 -30.49 67.42 -5.30
N GLN A 213 -31.60 66.74 -5.61
CA GLN A 213 -31.70 65.89 -6.81
C GLN A 213 -31.57 66.69 -8.13
N LYS A 214 -31.69 68.03 -8.08
CA LYS A 214 -31.40 68.89 -9.24
C LYS A 214 -29.92 69.11 -9.54
N LEU A 215 -28.98 68.70 -8.68
CA LEU A 215 -27.54 68.88 -8.92
C LEU A 215 -26.79 67.60 -9.28
N ILE A 216 -27.43 66.41 -9.21
CA ILE A 216 -26.78 65.14 -9.60
C ILE A 216 -27.39 64.56 -10.91
N LEU A 217 -28.62 64.93 -11.30
CA LEU A 217 -29.23 64.54 -12.59
C LEU A 217 -29.27 65.67 -13.64
N GLU A 218 -28.65 66.82 -13.37
CA GLU A 218 -28.33 67.83 -14.38
C GLU A 218 -26.82 68.05 -14.52
N GLN A 219 -26.02 66.97 -14.48
CA GLN A 219 -24.85 66.98 -15.37
C GLN A 219 -25.36 66.59 -16.75
N LYS A 220 -25.69 67.63 -17.52
CA LYS A 220 -25.56 67.65 -18.98
C LYS A 220 -24.44 66.69 -19.37
N GLY A 221 -24.67 65.84 -20.38
CA GLY A 221 -23.60 65.13 -21.06
C GLY A 221 -22.52 66.14 -21.46
N GLN A 222 -21.53 66.30 -20.59
CA GLN A 222 -20.26 66.88 -20.93
C GLN A 222 -19.61 65.77 -21.73
N ASP A 223 -19.71 65.90 -23.04
CA ASP A 223 -18.83 65.26 -24.00
C ASP A 223 -17.40 65.52 -23.52
N TYR A 224 -16.84 64.60 -22.72
CA TYR A 224 -15.41 64.49 -22.54
C TYR A 224 -14.89 64.09 -23.91
N GLY A 225 -14.74 65.11 -24.76
CA GLY A 225 -14.55 64.95 -26.20
C GLY A 225 -13.52 63.86 -26.44
N ALA A 226 -13.90 62.90 -27.29
CA ALA A 226 -13.11 61.71 -27.55
C ALA A 226 -11.61 62.04 -27.64
N PRO A 227 -10.74 61.22 -27.02
CA PRO A 227 -9.34 61.57 -26.84
C PRO A 227 -8.73 62.04 -28.18
N LYS A 228 -8.07 63.19 -28.14
CA LYS A 228 -7.37 63.75 -29.31
C LYS A 228 -6.06 62.98 -29.50
N CYS A 229 -5.80 62.57 -30.73
CA CYS A 229 -4.53 61.98 -31.09
C CYS A 229 -3.42 63.05 -31.05
N TRP A 230 -2.34 62.80 -30.31
CA TRP A 230 -1.21 63.73 -30.19
C TRP A 230 -0.30 63.74 -31.44
N ASN A 231 -0.65 63.01 -32.50
CA ASN A 231 0.10 62.92 -33.75
C ASN A 231 -0.63 63.53 -34.95
N CYS A 232 -1.97 63.52 -34.97
CA CYS A 232 -2.77 64.11 -36.06
C CYS A 232 -3.90 65.04 -35.57
N GLU A 233 -4.02 65.26 -34.26
CA GLU A 233 -5.00 66.14 -33.60
C GLU A 233 -6.49 65.77 -33.79
N GLU A 234 -6.79 64.72 -34.56
CA GLU A 234 -8.14 64.18 -34.72
C GLU A 234 -8.64 63.48 -33.43
N LYS A 235 -9.94 63.64 -33.14
CA LYS A 235 -10.63 63.02 -32.00
C LYS A 235 -11.06 61.60 -32.34
N GLY A 236 -11.07 60.69 -31.34
CA GLY A 236 -11.62 59.34 -31.47
C GLY A 236 -10.61 58.20 -31.37
N HIS A 237 -9.32 58.48 -31.31
CA HIS A 237 -8.27 57.49 -31.13
C HIS A 237 -7.04 58.10 -30.44
N LEU A 238 -6.21 57.27 -29.82
CA LEU A 238 -4.95 57.69 -29.22
C LEU A 238 -3.78 57.49 -30.21
N ARG A 239 -2.64 58.14 -29.97
CA ARG A 239 -1.42 58.06 -30.80
C ARG A 239 -1.01 56.65 -31.27
N PRO A 240 -1.17 55.57 -30.48
CA PRO A 240 -0.83 54.21 -30.92
C PRO A 240 -1.62 53.71 -32.12
N ASP A 241 -2.88 54.15 -32.26
CA ASP A 241 -3.86 53.64 -33.24
C ASP A 241 -4.06 54.61 -34.42
N CYS A 242 -3.17 55.60 -34.55
CA CYS A 242 -3.24 56.62 -35.58
C CYS A 242 -2.83 56.06 -36.95
N LYS A 243 -3.71 56.17 -37.95
CA LYS A 243 -3.47 55.73 -39.34
C LYS A 243 -2.34 56.50 -40.04
N GLN A 244 -1.99 57.69 -39.55
CA GLN A 244 -0.96 58.58 -40.08
C GLN A 244 0.43 58.35 -39.45
N ARG A 245 0.59 57.30 -38.62
CA ARG A 245 1.86 57.05 -37.94
C ARG A 245 2.95 56.68 -38.97
N PRO A 246 4.08 57.40 -39.05
CA PRO A 246 5.21 56.98 -39.88
C PRO A 246 5.69 55.62 -39.38
N ARG A 247 5.80 54.64 -40.28
CA ARG A 247 6.34 53.30 -39.98
C ARG A 247 7.77 53.46 -39.51
N ASN A 248 7.98 53.41 -38.19
CA ASN A 248 9.32 53.34 -37.63
C ASN A 248 9.72 51.87 -37.56
N ASN A 249 10.68 51.47 -38.40
CA ASN A 249 11.11 50.09 -38.64
C ASN A 249 12.00 49.55 -37.50
N TYR A 250 11.50 49.51 -36.27
CA TYR A 250 12.21 48.86 -35.16
C TYR A 250 11.41 47.68 -34.60
N CYS A 251 11.99 46.49 -34.77
CA CYS A 251 11.49 45.20 -34.31
C CYS A 251 11.49 45.12 -32.78
N ARG A 252 10.37 44.71 -32.18
CA ARG A 252 10.17 44.56 -30.71
C ARG A 252 10.91 43.36 -30.08
N HIS A 253 11.79 42.66 -30.81
CA HIS A 253 12.43 41.42 -30.34
C HIS A 253 13.87 41.56 -29.84
N CYS A 254 14.47 42.75 -29.83
CA CYS A 254 15.82 42.97 -29.29
C CYS A 254 15.80 44.02 -28.17
N ALA A 255 15.29 43.65 -26.99
CA ALA A 255 15.49 44.39 -25.74
C ALA A 255 15.38 43.46 -24.53
N ALA A 256 15.93 42.24 -24.67
CA ALA A 256 16.18 41.34 -23.56
C ALA A 256 17.61 40.80 -23.71
N THR A 257 18.58 41.66 -23.33
CA THR A 257 19.90 41.26 -22.88
C THR A 257 20.36 42.23 -21.82
#